data_AF-A0A8J7KS47-F1
#
_entry.id   AF-A0A8J7KS47-F1
#
_cell.length_a   1.000
_cell.length_b   1.000
_cell.length_c   1.000
_cell.angle_alpha   90.00
_cell.angle_beta   90.00
_cell.angle_gamma   90.00
#
_symmetry.space_group_name_H-M   'P 1'
#
loop_
_entity.id
_entity.type
_entity.pdbx_description
1 polymer ?
#
loop_
_entity_poly.entity_id
_entity_poly.type
_entity_poly.pdbx_seq_one_letter_code
_entity_poly.pdbx_strand_id
1 'polypeptide(L)'
;MKLDKTLYPHTVAIAIFAISLLYTGNRLFSAQSQAVMVIETFQSLWLLFGALFTWCYIRPLRRETAAKSFWLWSISWWILLFGRGISWGRNYFPDEPKLYFRIISIVLIGVTACALLLPVIHREVIRRFRQESLPVWDILLLVLYFVIVDTIEHHRLFAFLFV
;
A
#
# COMPACT_ATOMS: atom_id res chain seq x y z
N MET A 1 -17.87 14.42 7.34
CA MET A 1 -17.13 13.67 6.31
C MET A 1 -17.95 13.74 5.05
N LYS A 2 -17.37 14.18 3.94
CA LYS A 2 -18.08 14.22 2.65
C LYS A 2 -17.86 12.86 1.97
N LEU A 3 -18.93 12.18 1.65
CA LEU A 3 -18.87 10.91 0.91
C LEU A 3 -19.11 11.21 -0.56
N ASP A 4 -18.14 10.87 -1.40
CA ASP A 4 -18.32 10.92 -2.83
C ASP A 4 -18.81 9.56 -3.33
N LYS A 5 -20.02 9.55 -3.87
CA LYS A 5 -20.67 8.36 -4.43
C LYS A 5 -20.57 8.33 -5.96
N THR A 6 -19.82 9.25 -6.56
CA THR A 6 -19.60 9.30 -8.00
C THR A 6 -18.77 8.10 -8.41
N LEU A 7 -19.27 7.36 -9.39
CA LEU A 7 -18.52 6.27 -10.00
C LEU A 7 -17.65 6.87 -11.09
N TYR A 8 -16.33 6.90 -10.87
CA TYR A 8 -15.41 7.46 -11.84
C TYR A 8 -14.98 6.42 -12.88
N PRO A 9 -14.61 6.85 -14.10
CA PRO A 9 -14.08 5.95 -15.12
C PRO A 9 -12.85 5.16 -14.66
N HIS A 10 -11.98 5.78 -13.85
CA HIS A 10 -10.82 5.08 -13.28
C HIS A 10 -11.25 3.97 -12.32
N THR A 11 -12.30 4.15 -11.52
CA THR A 11 -12.85 3.13 -10.63
C THR A 11 -13.29 1.90 -11.42
N VAL A 12 -13.99 2.12 -12.54
CA VAL A 12 -14.44 1.03 -13.43
C VAL A 12 -13.24 0.35 -14.08
N ALA A 13 -12.25 1.11 -14.55
CA ALA A 13 -11.03 0.54 -15.13
C ALA A 13 -10.25 -0.32 -14.12
N ILE A 14 -10.12 0.14 -12.87
CA ILE A 14 -9.50 -0.62 -11.78
C ILE A 14 -10.30 -1.89 -11.50
N ALA A 15 -11.64 -1.82 -11.48
CA ALA A 15 -12.49 -3.00 -11.27
C ALA A 15 -12.29 -4.06 -12.36
N ILE A 16 -12.29 -3.64 -13.63
CA ILE A 16 -12.07 -4.53 -14.77
C ILE A 16 -10.68 -5.15 -14.70
N PHE A 17 -9.65 -4.35 -14.42
CA PHE A 17 -8.28 -4.83 -14.27
C PHE A 17 -8.15 -5.85 -13.13
N ALA A 18 -8.74 -5.55 -11.98
CA ALA A 18 -8.75 -6.42 -10.81
C ALA A 18 -9.44 -7.76 -11.10
N ILE A 19 -10.62 -7.75 -11.74
CA ILE A 19 -11.32 -8.97 -12.14
C ILE A 19 -10.51 -9.76 -13.17
N SER A 20 -9.87 -9.08 -14.13
CA SER A 20 -9.00 -9.71 -15.11
C SER A 20 -7.83 -10.43 -14.44
N LEU A 21 -7.21 -9.83 -13.42
CA LEU A 21 -6.15 -10.44 -12.63
C LEU A 21 -6.63 -11.64 -11.81
N LEU A 22 -7.83 -11.62 -11.23
CA LEU A 22 -8.38 -12.81 -10.55
C LEU A 22 -8.57 -13.98 -11.52
N TYR A 23 -9.15 -13.69 -12.70
CA TYR A 23 -9.43 -14.72 -13.70
C TYR A 23 -8.15 -15.29 -14.34
N THR A 24 -7.19 -14.43 -14.69
CA THR A 24 -5.89 -14.85 -15.23
C THR A 24 -4.99 -15.46 -14.16
N GLY A 25 -4.99 -14.91 -12.95
CA GLY A 25 -4.31 -15.40 -11.75
C GLY A 25 -4.57 -16.88 -11.50
N ASN A 26 -5.85 -17.27 -11.44
CA ASN A 26 -6.26 -18.64 -11.12
C ASN A 26 -5.89 -19.64 -12.23
N ARG A 27 -5.87 -19.22 -13.51
CA ARG A 27 -5.65 -20.14 -14.65
C ARG A 27 -4.24 -20.18 -15.22
N LEU A 28 -3.50 -19.07 -15.21
CA LEU A 28 -2.18 -18.95 -15.84
C LEU A 28 -1.03 -19.12 -14.85
N PHE A 29 -1.23 -18.79 -13.57
CA PHE A 29 -0.13 -18.68 -12.60
C PHE A 29 -0.08 -19.79 -11.55
N SER A 30 -0.94 -20.81 -11.65
CA SER A 30 -1.03 -21.92 -10.69
C SER A 30 0.20 -22.84 -10.61
N ALA A 31 1.31 -22.54 -11.30
CA ALA A 31 2.52 -23.39 -11.26
C ALA A 31 3.88 -22.71 -11.54
N GLN A 32 3.97 -21.39 -11.79
CA GLN A 32 5.25 -20.77 -12.17
C GLN A 32 5.76 -19.78 -11.11
N SER A 33 6.73 -20.22 -10.30
CA SER A 33 7.44 -19.41 -9.29
C SER A 33 8.04 -18.11 -9.84
N GLN A 34 8.41 -18.08 -11.12
CA GLN A 34 8.97 -16.90 -11.77
C GLN A 34 7.96 -15.76 -11.91
N ALA A 35 6.70 -16.06 -12.20
CA ALA A 35 5.70 -15.02 -12.39
C ALA A 35 5.31 -14.33 -11.09
N VAL A 36 5.19 -15.10 -10.00
CA VAL A 36 4.95 -14.57 -8.66
C VAL A 36 6.08 -13.61 -8.28
N MET A 37 7.34 -14.00 -8.51
CA MET A 37 8.49 -13.14 -8.27
C MET A 37 8.43 -11.83 -9.08
N VAL A 38 8.03 -11.88 -10.35
CA VAL A 38 7.89 -10.68 -11.19
C VAL A 38 6.80 -9.75 -10.64
N ILE A 39 5.66 -10.29 -10.22
CA ILE A 39 4.56 -9.52 -9.65
C ILE A 39 4.99 -8.86 -8.34
N GLU A 40 5.60 -9.61 -7.41
CA GLU A 40 6.10 -9.09 -6.13
C GLU A 40 7.17 -8.01 -6.33
N THR A 41 8.06 -8.20 -7.32
CA THR A 41 9.08 -7.22 -7.68
C THR A 41 8.43 -5.95 -8.24
N PHE A 42 7.46 -6.09 -9.14
CA PHE A 42 6.72 -4.96 -9.70
C PHE A 42 5.96 -4.19 -8.62
N GLN A 43 5.29 -4.89 -7.69
CA GLN A 43 4.62 -4.29 -6.53
C GLN A 43 5.61 -3.50 -5.66
N SER A 44 6.79 -4.06 -5.40
CA SER A 44 7.84 -3.38 -4.62
C SER A 44 8.37 -2.14 -5.34
N LEU A 45 8.61 -2.23 -6.66
CA LEU A 45 9.01 -1.08 -7.48
C LEU A 45 7.93 0.01 -7.50
N TRP A 46 6.66 -0.38 -7.53
CA TRP A 46 5.53 0.55 -7.48
C TRP A 46 5.46 1.31 -6.16
N LEU A 47 5.71 0.63 -5.03
CA LEU A 47 5.79 1.26 -3.71
C LEU A 47 6.97 2.24 -3.62
N LEU A 48 8.13 1.86 -4.17
CA LEU A 48 9.30 2.74 -4.25
C LEU A 48 9.02 3.96 -5.13
N PHE A 49 8.37 3.77 -6.28
CA PHE A 49 7.89 4.86 -7.13
C PHE A 49 6.97 5.79 -6.35
N GLY A 50 6.01 5.26 -5.58
CA GLY A 50 5.13 6.07 -4.73
C GLY A 50 5.88 6.96 -3.74
N ALA A 51 6.93 6.44 -3.10
CA ALA A 51 7.80 7.22 -2.22
C ALA A 51 8.52 8.36 -2.96
N LEU A 52 9.14 8.06 -4.11
CA LEU A 52 9.88 9.02 -4.92
C LEU A 52 8.97 10.09 -5.53
N PHE A 53 7.81 9.67 -6.05
CA PHE A 53 6.79 10.54 -6.59
C PHE A 53 6.31 11.53 -5.52
N THR A 54 5.97 11.02 -4.33
CA THR A 54 5.53 11.88 -3.22
C THR A 54 6.65 12.83 -2.79
N TRP A 55 7.91 12.37 -2.75
CA TRP A 55 9.07 13.24 -2.47
C TRP A 55 9.23 14.37 -3.49
N CYS A 56 9.08 14.09 -4.78
CA CYS A 56 9.10 15.10 -5.83
C CYS A 56 7.91 16.08 -5.70
N TYR A 57 6.72 15.55 -5.40
CA TYR A 57 5.50 16.32 -5.21
C TYR A 57 5.59 17.32 -4.06
N ILE A 58 6.28 17.00 -2.95
CA ILE A 58 6.39 17.91 -1.80
C ILE A 58 7.40 19.04 -1.98
N ARG A 59 8.28 18.99 -3.00
CA ARG A 59 9.28 20.04 -3.25
C ARG A 59 8.69 21.46 -3.31
N PRO A 60 7.57 21.72 -4.02
CA PRO A 60 6.91 23.03 -4.02
C PRO A 60 6.23 23.41 -2.69
N LEU A 61 5.88 22.45 -1.82
CA LEU A 61 5.19 22.68 -0.54
C LEU A 61 6.11 23.22 0.59
N ARG A 62 7.27 23.79 0.26
CA ARG A 62 8.29 24.24 1.22
C ARG A 62 7.80 25.24 2.28
N ARG A 63 6.70 25.99 2.02
CA ARG A 63 6.18 27.02 2.91
C ARG A 63 5.11 26.54 3.91
N GLU A 64 4.44 25.41 3.65
CA GLU A 64 3.38 24.90 4.52
C GLU A 64 3.90 23.77 5.42
N THR A 65 4.36 24.11 6.62
CA THR A 65 5.01 23.17 7.55
C THR A 65 4.12 21.99 7.94
N ALA A 66 2.81 22.20 8.11
CA ALA A 66 1.86 21.15 8.48
C ALA A 66 1.60 20.16 7.33
N ALA A 67 1.28 20.66 6.14
CA ALA A 67 1.06 19.83 4.96
C ALA A 67 2.32 19.04 4.59
N LYS A 68 3.49 19.68 4.64
CA LYS A 68 4.78 19.02 4.40
C LYS A 68 5.03 17.88 5.40
N SER A 69 4.75 18.08 6.69
CA SER A 69 4.93 17.05 7.71
C SER A 69 4.04 15.83 7.46
N PHE A 70 2.79 16.03 7.06
CA PHE A 70 1.89 14.95 6.67
C PHE A 70 2.42 14.17 5.46
N TRP A 71 2.87 14.86 4.41
CA TRP A 71 3.38 14.16 3.23
C TRP A 71 4.70 13.44 3.46
N LEU A 72 5.59 13.97 4.32
CA LEU A 72 6.78 13.24 4.78
C LEU A 72 6.41 11.97 5.54
N TRP A 73 5.36 12.04 6.35
CA TRP A 73 4.81 10.86 7.00
C TRP A 73 4.20 9.86 6.00
N SER A 74 3.51 10.31 4.97
CA SER A 74 3.05 9.45 3.86
C SER A 74 4.23 8.79 3.12
N ILE A 75 5.35 9.48 2.93
CA ILE A 75 6.58 8.88 2.36
C ILE A 75 7.10 7.77 3.28
N SER A 76 7.06 7.97 4.60
CA SER A 76 7.46 6.91 5.54
C SER A 76 6.59 5.66 5.41
N TRP A 77 5.28 5.81 5.15
CA TRP A 77 4.40 4.68 4.86
C TRP A 77 4.78 3.93 3.58
N TRP A 78 5.08 4.65 2.50
CA TRP A 78 5.55 4.01 1.25
C TRP A 78 6.83 3.20 1.49
N ILE A 79 7.80 3.77 2.21
CA ILE A 79 9.06 3.11 2.54
C ILE A 79 8.84 1.89 3.46
N LEU A 80 7.96 2.01 4.46
CA LEU A 80 7.61 0.92 5.36
C LEU A 80 6.98 -0.24 4.60
N LEU A 81 6.00 0.03 3.73
CA LEU A 81 5.33 -1.00 2.92
C LEU A 81 6.29 -1.62 1.92
N PHE A 82 7.14 -0.82 1.27
CA PHE A 82 8.20 -1.31 0.40
C PHE A 82 9.14 -2.27 1.16
N GLY A 83 9.64 -1.82 2.32
CA GLY A 83 10.50 -2.63 3.18
C GLY A 83 9.84 -3.94 3.58
N ARG A 84 8.57 -3.93 3.96
CA ARG A 84 7.79 -5.15 4.22
C ARG A 84 7.70 -6.04 2.98
N GLY A 85 7.42 -5.48 1.81
CA GLY A 85 7.32 -6.21 0.53
C GLY A 85 8.58 -6.98 0.20
N ILE A 86 9.75 -6.40 0.44
CA ILE A 86 11.06 -7.05 0.21
C ILE A 86 11.59 -7.81 1.44
N SER A 87 10.75 -8.09 2.44
CA SER A 87 11.15 -8.74 3.71
C SER A 87 12.33 -8.06 4.42
N TRP A 88 12.37 -6.73 4.35
CA TRP A 88 13.42 -5.85 4.88
C TRP A 88 14.81 -6.11 4.30
N GLY A 89 14.91 -6.82 3.17
CA GLY A 89 16.18 -7.24 2.56
C GLY A 89 16.65 -8.64 2.97
N ARG A 90 15.98 -9.30 3.93
CA ARG A 90 16.41 -10.61 4.46
C ARG A 90 16.55 -11.69 3.39
N ASN A 91 15.66 -11.68 2.40
CA ASN A 91 15.67 -12.68 1.33
C ASN A 91 16.83 -12.46 0.33
N TYR A 92 17.41 -11.26 0.30
CA TYR A 92 18.51 -10.89 -0.61
C TYR A 92 19.89 -11.07 0.05
N PHE A 93 19.96 -10.97 1.37
CA PHE A 93 21.19 -11.11 2.16
C PHE A 93 20.99 -12.19 3.25
N PRO A 94 20.91 -13.48 2.85
CA PRO A 94 20.60 -14.57 3.78
C PRO A 94 21.72 -14.85 4.79
N ASP A 95 22.96 -14.52 4.43
CA ASP A 95 24.16 -14.76 5.25
C ASP A 95 24.32 -13.74 6.39
N GLU A 96 23.61 -12.62 6.32
CA GLU A 96 23.69 -11.56 7.31
C GLU A 96 22.88 -11.87 8.58
N PRO A 97 23.35 -11.42 9.76
CA PRO A 97 22.62 -11.57 11.01
C PRO A 97 21.18 -11.04 10.94
N LYS A 98 20.22 -11.89 11.32
CA LYS A 98 18.78 -11.55 11.39
C LYS A 98 18.47 -10.31 12.23
N LEU A 99 19.37 -9.96 13.16
CA LEU A 99 19.26 -8.79 14.00
C LEU A 99 19.22 -7.48 13.19
N TYR A 100 19.98 -7.37 12.10
CA TYR A 100 20.00 -6.15 11.27
C TYR A 100 18.63 -5.87 10.66
N PHE A 101 18.01 -6.87 10.02
CA PHE A 101 16.68 -6.74 9.43
C PHE A 101 15.60 -6.44 10.48
N ARG A 102 15.74 -7.02 11.68
CA ARG A 102 14.85 -6.71 12.79
C ARG A 102 14.99 -5.26 13.25
N ILE A 103 16.21 -4.74 13.38
CA ILE A 103 16.44 -3.33 13.72
C ILE A 103 15.83 -2.42 12.65
N ILE A 104 16.07 -2.69 11.37
CA ILE A 104 15.48 -1.91 10.26
C ILE A 104 13.96 -1.87 10.39
N SER A 105 13.33 -3.03 10.60
CA SER A 105 11.88 -3.11 10.76
C SER A 105 11.36 -2.29 11.96
N ILE A 106 12.02 -2.41 13.12
CA ILE A 106 11.62 -1.69 14.34
C ILE A 106 11.78 -0.19 14.15
N VAL A 107 12.87 0.26 13.53
CA VAL A 107 13.13 1.68 13.28
C VAL A 107 12.09 2.24 12.31
N LEU A 108 11.85 1.58 11.17
CA LEU A 108 10.90 2.08 10.18
C LEU A 108 9.46 2.08 10.71
N ILE A 109 9.03 0.97 11.34
CA ILE A 109 7.71 0.89 11.97
C ILE A 109 7.60 1.92 13.09
N GLY A 110 8.61 2.04 13.94
CA GLY A 110 8.65 2.98 15.04
C GLY A 110 8.57 4.43 14.59
N VAL A 111 9.33 4.84 13.57
CA VAL A 111 9.28 6.19 13.00
C VAL A 111 7.87 6.49 12.45
N THR A 112 7.31 5.59 11.65
CA THR A 112 5.99 5.79 11.04
C THR A 112 4.86 5.80 12.09
N ALA A 113 4.94 4.93 13.10
CA ALA A 113 3.95 4.85 14.18
C ALA A 113 4.08 6.03 15.15
N CYS A 114 5.28 6.38 15.61
CA CYS A 114 5.51 7.51 16.51
C CYS A 114 5.12 8.85 15.86
N ALA A 115 5.28 8.98 14.54
CA ALA A 115 4.83 10.17 13.82
C ALA A 115 3.32 10.44 14.01
N LEU A 116 2.47 9.41 14.19
CA LEU A 116 1.04 9.60 14.50
C LEU A 116 0.80 10.34 15.82
N LEU A 117 1.74 10.27 16.77
CA LEU A 117 1.64 10.97 18.05
C LEU A 117 1.88 12.48 17.90
N LEU A 118 2.42 12.92 16.76
CA LEU A 118 2.67 14.34 16.52
C LEU A 118 1.35 15.09 16.28
N PRO A 119 1.05 16.15 17.05
CA PRO A 119 -0.21 16.87 16.94
C PRO A 119 -0.40 17.52 15.57
N VAL A 120 0.69 17.88 14.89
CA VAL A 120 0.69 18.43 13.54
C VAL A 120 0.11 17.43 12.54
N ILE A 121 0.51 16.16 12.63
CA ILE A 121 0.04 15.09 11.73
C ILE A 121 -1.41 14.76 12.02
N HIS A 122 -1.76 14.60 13.30
CA HIS A 122 -3.13 14.30 13.71
C HIS A 122 -4.13 15.37 13.27
N ARG A 123 -3.78 16.66 13.43
CA ARG A 123 -4.61 17.78 12.96
C ARG A 123 -4.79 17.76 11.46
N GLU A 124 -3.73 17.48 10.71
CA GLU A 124 -3.77 17.44 9.25
C GLU A 124 -4.57 16.25 8.72
N VAL A 125 -4.47 15.08 9.37
CA VAL A 125 -5.30 13.90 9.09
C VAL A 125 -6.78 14.22 9.31
N ILE A 126 -7.14 14.80 10.47
CA ILE A 126 -8.53 15.18 10.76
C ILE A 126 -9.02 16.24 9.78
N ARG A 127 -8.19 17.23 9.46
CA ARG A 127 -8.53 18.28 8.50
C ARG A 127 -8.90 17.67 7.15
N ARG A 128 -8.03 16.82 6.60
CA ARG A 128 -8.26 16.13 5.33
C ARG A 128 -9.49 15.23 5.38
N PHE A 129 -9.66 14.47 6.46
CA PHE A 129 -10.84 13.62 6.65
C PHE A 129 -12.17 14.40 6.72
N ARG A 130 -12.14 15.65 7.20
CA ARG A 130 -13.32 16.52 7.25
C ARG A 130 -13.57 17.28 5.96
N GLN A 131 -12.51 17.73 5.28
CA GLN A 131 -12.58 18.66 4.15
C GLN A 131 -12.61 17.94 2.80
N GLU A 132 -11.82 16.88 2.65
CA GLU A 132 -11.76 16.07 1.43
C GLU A 132 -12.95 15.11 1.38
N SER A 133 -13.37 14.79 0.16
CA SER A 133 -14.38 13.77 -0.08
C SER A 133 -13.72 12.40 -0.24
N LEU A 134 -14.29 11.40 0.42
CA LEU A 134 -13.82 10.02 0.31
C LEU A 134 -14.55 9.32 -0.84
N PRO A 135 -13.83 8.76 -1.84
CA PRO A 135 -14.44 8.03 -2.95
C PRO A 135 -14.93 6.68 -2.45
N VAL A 136 -16.23 6.56 -2.24
CA VAL A 136 -16.85 5.37 -1.62
C VAL A 136 -16.61 4.12 -2.47
N TRP A 137 -16.71 4.24 -3.79
CA TRP A 137 -16.55 3.11 -4.69
C TRP A 137 -15.12 2.59 -4.74
N ASP A 138 -14.11 3.49 -4.75
CA ASP A 138 -12.70 3.09 -4.74
C ASP A 138 -12.36 2.36 -3.42
N ILE A 139 -12.87 2.85 -2.28
CA ILE A 139 -12.68 2.21 -0.97
C ILE A 139 -13.38 0.85 -0.93
N LEU A 140 -14.63 0.77 -1.39
CA LEU A 140 -15.39 -0.48 -1.41
C LEU A 140 -14.68 -1.52 -2.26
N LEU A 141 -14.19 -1.12 -3.44
CA LEU A 141 -13.44 -1.99 -4.34
C LEU A 141 -12.15 -2.48 -3.69
N LEU A 142 -11.40 -1.59 -3.05
CA LEU A 142 -10.18 -1.97 -2.31
C LEU A 142 -10.46 -3.00 -1.22
N VAL A 143 -11.48 -2.77 -0.39
CA VAL A 143 -11.87 -3.70 0.70
C VAL A 143 -12.33 -5.04 0.13
N LEU A 144 -13.20 -5.02 -0.88
CA LEU A 144 -13.73 -6.24 -1.50
C LEU A 144 -12.59 -7.07 -2.11
N TYR A 145 -11.70 -6.43 -2.86
CA TYR A 145 -10.60 -7.13 -3.51
C TYR A 145 -9.59 -7.68 -2.49
N PHE A 146 -9.29 -6.92 -1.44
CA PHE A 146 -8.46 -7.40 -0.33
C PHE A 146 -9.04 -8.66 0.31
N VAL A 147 -10.35 -8.67 0.61
CA VAL A 147 -11.02 -9.85 1.19
C VAL A 147 -10.99 -11.05 0.24
N ILE A 148 -11.24 -10.84 -1.06
CA ILE A 148 -11.20 -11.92 -2.05
C ILE A 148 -9.78 -12.51 -2.14
N VAL A 149 -8.75 -11.68 -2.29
CA VAL A 149 -7.36 -12.14 -2.39
C VAL A 149 -6.90 -12.85 -1.12
N ASP A 150 -7.16 -12.28 0.07
CA ASP A 150 -6.82 -12.91 1.35
C ASP A 150 -7.51 -14.27 1.53
N THR A 151 -8.76 -14.38 1.10
CA THR A 151 -9.54 -15.62 1.16
C THR A 151 -8.94 -16.71 0.25
N ILE A 152 -8.57 -16.35 -0.99
CA ILE A 152 -7.97 -17.26 -1.97
C ILE A 152 -6.59 -17.71 -1.50
N GLU A 153 -5.72 -16.76 -1.13
CA GLU A 153 -4.32 -17.01 -0.79
C GLU A 153 -4.16 -17.86 0.48
N HIS A 154 -4.97 -17.62 1.50
CA HIS A 154 -4.87 -18.33 2.77
C HIS A 154 -5.82 -19.54 2.85
N HIS A 155 -6.46 -19.92 1.73
CA HIS A 155 -7.46 -21.00 1.64
C HIS A 155 -8.49 -20.97 2.80
N ARG A 156 -8.95 -19.77 3.16
CA ARG A 156 -9.88 -19.57 4.29
C ARG A 156 -11.28 -20.08 3.92
N LEU A 157 -12.19 -20.12 4.90
CA LEU A 157 -13.53 -20.77 4.83
C LEU A 157 -14.39 -20.47 3.58
N PHE A 158 -14.15 -19.38 2.85
CA PHE A 158 -14.88 -19.01 1.63
C PHE A 158 -14.14 -19.31 0.31
N ALA A 159 -13.00 -20.00 0.35
CA ALA A 159 -12.20 -20.31 -0.85
C ALA A 159 -13.01 -21.06 -1.93
N PHE A 160 -14.00 -21.88 -1.54
CA PHE A 160 -14.87 -22.60 -2.48
C PHE A 160 -15.73 -21.68 -3.38
N LEU A 161 -15.99 -20.43 -2.98
CA LEU A 161 -16.77 -19.50 -3.81
C LEU A 161 -15.99 -18.91 -4.99
N PHE A 162 -14.66 -19.06 -5.00
CA PHE A 162 -13.76 -18.39 -5.95
C PHE A 162 -12.78 -19.33 -6.67
N VAL A 163 -12.87 -20.65 -6.43
CA VAL A 163 -12.11 -21.72 -7.11
C VAL A 163 -12.91 -22.27 -8.28
#